data_AF-A0A150TPB5-F1
#
_entry.id   AF-A0A150TPB5-F1
#
_cell.length_a   1.000
_cell.length_b   1.000
_cell.length_c   1.000
_cell.angle_alpha   90.00
_cell.angle_beta   90.00
_cell.angle_gamma   90.00
#
_symmetry.space_group_name_H-M   'P 1'
#
loop_
_entity.id
_entity.type
_entity.pdbx_description
1 polymer ?
#
loop_
_entity_poly.entity_id
_entity_poly.type
_entity_poly.pdbx_seq_one_letter_code
_entity_poly.pdbx_strand_id
1 'polypeptide(L)'
;MIRAPIPPTFEAFRDAARALLARHAAPEDVFWEDVVEGQGVLFDAARPALPAPAAGAASSPAPRVPAAFMSLASAAACHRDPGRFALLYRALFRLTHGEPYLLDVAADPDVARLRALEQAVRRDVHKMHAFVRFRRVEDAGGGERYVAWYRPDHRIVRLAAPFFERRFPSMAWSILTPDESAHWDGAELRYGPGLPRDAAPREDELEELFRTYYRAIYNPARVNLRAMRAEMPAKHWSTLPETSVMGELVRDAASRVDAMQAGRSGAASAAAAYVPGARELPVLREAAASCRACALCERATQTVFGEGPAGAALMLVGEQPGDEEDLCGRPFVGPAGRVLDEALSGAGLSRGGIYVTNAVKHFKWEPRGERRLHAKPVGPEIQACRAWLQAEVEAVRPRVIVCLGATAARSFLGGRFSVTQSRGQVFKTPWAEAWMATYHPAALLRMPDEAARAAARAHFQADLVKAASLVAGGAQGSG
;
A
#
# COMPACT_ATOMS: atom_id res chain seq x y z
N MET A 1 3.28 -26.98 -36.32
CA MET A 1 2.30 -26.31 -35.44
C MET A 1 1.55 -27.31 -34.56
N ILE A 2 1.89 -27.33 -33.27
CA ILE A 2 1.39 -28.19 -32.18
C ILE A 2 0.28 -27.42 -31.44
N ARG A 3 -0.89 -28.03 -31.24
CA ARG A 3 -1.95 -27.45 -30.39
C ARG A 3 -1.75 -27.85 -28.94
N ALA A 4 -1.80 -26.87 -28.04
CA ALA A 4 -1.71 -27.00 -26.59
C ALA A 4 -3.01 -26.55 -25.91
N PRO A 5 -4.08 -27.35 -25.99
CA PRO A 5 -5.31 -27.10 -25.24
C PRO A 5 -5.06 -27.41 -23.77
N ILE A 6 -5.15 -26.41 -22.90
CA ILE A 6 -4.90 -26.57 -21.46
C ILE A 6 -5.97 -25.85 -20.63
N PRO A 7 -6.30 -26.38 -19.44
CA PRO A 7 -6.99 -25.59 -18.42
C PRO A 7 -6.28 -24.24 -18.20
N PRO A 8 -7.01 -23.14 -17.93
CA PRO A 8 -6.44 -21.81 -17.76
C PRO A 8 -5.75 -21.63 -16.39
N THR A 9 -4.91 -22.59 -15.99
CA THR A 9 -4.18 -22.63 -14.71
C THR A 9 -2.68 -22.62 -14.95
N PHE A 10 -1.93 -22.19 -13.94
CA PHE A 10 -0.46 -22.16 -14.02
C PHE A 10 0.13 -23.57 -14.05
N GLU A 11 -0.46 -24.51 -13.33
CA GLU A 11 -0.03 -25.90 -13.24
C GLU A 11 -0.13 -26.59 -14.60
N ALA A 12 -1.27 -26.43 -15.28
CA ALA A 12 -1.46 -26.99 -16.62
C ALA A 12 -0.50 -26.39 -17.65
N PHE A 13 -0.28 -25.08 -17.59
CA PHE A 13 0.74 -24.42 -18.40
C PHE A 13 2.14 -24.97 -18.12
N ARG A 14 2.53 -25.08 -16.85
CA ARG A 14 3.86 -25.56 -16.44
C ARG A 14 4.13 -26.97 -16.98
N ASP A 15 3.16 -27.86 -16.86
CA ASP A 15 3.32 -29.26 -17.25
C ASP A 15 3.37 -29.39 -18.79
N ALA A 16 2.50 -28.68 -19.52
CA ALA A 16 2.54 -28.60 -20.98
C ALA A 16 3.84 -27.95 -21.50
N ALA A 17 4.28 -26.85 -20.88
CA ALA A 17 5.50 -26.16 -21.26
C ALA A 17 6.74 -27.05 -21.04
N ARG A 18 6.78 -27.83 -19.96
CA ARG A 18 7.85 -28.82 -19.73
C ARG A 18 7.90 -29.88 -20.82
N ALA A 19 6.75 -30.41 -21.23
CA ALA A 19 6.66 -31.40 -22.30
C ALA A 19 7.11 -30.83 -23.66
N LEU A 20 6.74 -29.58 -23.95
CA LEU A 20 7.15 -28.88 -25.18
C LEU A 20 8.65 -28.56 -25.20
N LEU A 21 9.22 -28.10 -24.08
CA LEU A 21 10.66 -27.86 -23.96
C LEU A 21 11.49 -29.15 -24.13
N ALA A 22 11.03 -30.27 -23.57
CA ALA A 22 11.70 -31.57 -23.73
C ALA A 22 11.76 -32.03 -25.19
N ARG A 23 10.90 -31.49 -26.06
CA ARG A 23 10.85 -31.76 -27.50
C ARG A 23 11.50 -30.66 -28.33
N HIS A 24 12.13 -29.67 -27.69
CA HIS A 24 12.69 -28.48 -28.35
C HIS A 24 11.70 -27.78 -29.29
N ALA A 25 10.41 -27.74 -28.93
CA ALA A 25 9.39 -27.08 -29.73
C ALA A 25 9.60 -25.56 -29.72
N ALA A 26 9.76 -24.95 -30.89
CA ALA A 26 9.91 -23.50 -30.99
C ALA A 26 8.59 -22.78 -30.65
N PRO A 27 8.59 -21.60 -30.01
CA PRO A 27 7.38 -20.89 -29.63
C PRO A 27 6.40 -20.61 -30.79
N GLU A 28 6.91 -20.35 -31.99
CA GLU A 28 6.15 -20.14 -33.23
C GLU A 28 5.40 -21.40 -33.71
N ASP A 29 5.86 -22.58 -33.30
CA ASP A 29 5.25 -23.85 -33.60
C ASP A 29 4.16 -24.23 -32.61
N VAL A 30 3.92 -23.46 -31.54
CA VAL A 30 2.97 -23.82 -30.49
C VAL A 30 1.77 -22.88 -30.48
N PHE A 31 0.57 -23.45 -30.61
CA PHE A 31 -0.69 -22.73 -30.48
C PHE A 31 -1.36 -23.07 -29.15
N TRP A 32 -1.46 -22.09 -28.26
CA TRP A 32 -2.06 -22.24 -26.93
C TRP A 32 -3.55 -21.94 -26.95
N GLU A 33 -4.35 -22.76 -26.27
CA GLU A 33 -5.80 -22.63 -26.23
C GLU A 33 -6.33 -22.92 -24.82
N ASP A 34 -7.18 -22.04 -24.29
CA ASP A 34 -7.85 -22.22 -23.00
C ASP A 34 -8.96 -23.27 -23.15
N VAL A 35 -8.89 -24.36 -22.39
CA VAL A 35 -9.98 -25.34 -22.27
C VAL A 35 -10.80 -25.01 -21.02
N VAL A 36 -12.09 -24.72 -21.21
CA VAL A 36 -13.05 -24.50 -20.13
C VAL A 36 -14.05 -25.67 -20.15
N GLU A 37 -14.19 -26.38 -19.03
CA GLU A 37 -15.18 -27.46 -18.92
C GLU A 37 -16.60 -26.95 -19.24
N GLY A 38 -17.30 -27.63 -20.15
CA GLY A 38 -18.68 -27.30 -20.55
C GLY A 38 -18.85 -26.55 -21.87
N GLN A 39 -17.78 -26.11 -22.55
CA GLN A 39 -17.85 -25.57 -23.91
C GLN A 39 -17.26 -26.58 -24.91
N GLY A 40 -18.11 -27.43 -25.47
CA GLY A 40 -17.73 -28.32 -26.56
C GLY A 40 -17.42 -27.51 -27.83
N VAL A 41 -16.20 -27.60 -28.33
CA VAL A 41 -15.83 -27.05 -29.64
C VAL A 41 -16.25 -28.03 -30.73
N LEU A 42 -17.28 -27.65 -31.49
CA LEU A 42 -17.89 -28.44 -32.57
C LEU A 42 -17.08 -28.41 -33.89
N PHE A 43 -15.91 -27.79 -33.93
CA PHE A 43 -15.09 -27.71 -35.14
C PHE A 43 -13.61 -27.93 -34.86
N ASP A 44 -13.00 -28.71 -35.76
CA ASP A 44 -11.57 -28.77 -36.09
C ASP A 44 -10.78 -30.01 -35.60
N ALA A 45 -11.11 -31.16 -36.20
CA ALA A 45 -10.53 -32.49 -35.96
C ALA A 45 -9.23 -32.79 -36.75
N ALA A 46 -8.56 -31.80 -37.34
CA ALA A 46 -7.48 -32.05 -38.31
C ALA A 46 -6.04 -31.76 -37.84
N ARG A 47 -5.78 -31.51 -36.54
CA ARG A 47 -4.42 -31.20 -36.03
C ARG A 47 -4.03 -32.10 -34.86
N PRO A 48 -2.79 -32.62 -34.80
CA PRO A 48 -2.36 -33.48 -33.69
C PRO A 48 -2.32 -32.66 -32.39
N ALA A 49 -3.14 -33.06 -31.42
CA ALA A 49 -3.07 -32.58 -30.05
C ALA A 49 -1.72 -33.01 -29.43
N LEU A 50 -1.22 -32.24 -28.46
CA LEU A 50 -0.14 -32.69 -27.58
C LEU A 50 -0.49 -34.09 -27.05
N PRO A 51 0.26 -35.15 -27.40
CA PRO A 51 -0.01 -36.48 -26.88
C PRO A 51 0.12 -36.44 -25.35
N ALA A 52 -0.77 -37.17 -24.66
CA ALA A 52 -0.68 -37.35 -23.21
C ALA A 52 0.75 -37.74 -22.82
N PRO A 53 1.27 -37.22 -21.69
CA PRO A 53 2.65 -37.51 -21.28
C PRO A 53 2.84 -39.03 -21.24
N ALA A 54 3.77 -39.53 -22.08
CA ALA A 54 4.06 -40.96 -22.14
C ALA A 54 4.53 -41.42 -20.75
N ALA A 55 3.78 -42.36 -20.16
CA ALA A 55 4.18 -43.03 -18.94
C ALA A 55 5.52 -43.72 -19.19
N GLY A 56 6.62 -43.15 -18.67
CA GLY A 56 7.96 -43.71 -18.78
C GLY A 56 8.98 -42.93 -19.62
N ALA A 57 8.70 -41.70 -20.08
CA ALA A 57 9.76 -40.88 -20.69
C ALA A 57 10.81 -40.46 -19.64
N ALA A 58 11.94 -41.14 -19.67
CA ALA A 58 13.08 -40.95 -18.77
C ALA A 58 13.60 -39.49 -18.74
N SER A 59 14.05 -39.11 -17.55
CA SER A 59 14.44 -37.78 -17.10
C SER A 59 15.56 -37.13 -17.91
N SER A 60 15.22 -36.19 -18.81
CA SER A 60 16.14 -35.09 -19.10
C SER A 60 16.14 -34.12 -17.91
N PRO A 61 17.30 -33.58 -17.48
CA PRO A 61 17.35 -32.64 -16.37
C PRO A 61 16.45 -31.45 -16.70
N ALA A 62 15.48 -31.17 -15.82
CA ALA A 62 14.58 -30.05 -16.02
C ALA A 62 15.41 -28.76 -16.14
N PRO A 63 15.16 -27.91 -17.15
CA PRO A 63 15.92 -26.69 -17.32
C PRO A 63 15.80 -25.83 -16.06
N ARG A 64 16.93 -25.22 -15.65
CA ARG A 64 17.00 -24.43 -14.42
C ARG A 64 16.38 -23.06 -14.67
N VAL A 65 15.16 -22.85 -14.17
CA VAL A 65 14.41 -21.61 -14.35
C VAL A 65 14.52 -20.73 -13.09
N PRO A 66 14.77 -19.41 -13.21
CA PRO A 66 14.84 -18.51 -12.06
C PRO A 66 13.53 -18.49 -11.24
N ALA A 67 13.64 -18.42 -9.91
CA ALA A 67 12.46 -18.30 -9.02
C ALA A 67 11.61 -17.07 -9.35
N ALA A 68 12.24 -15.97 -9.77
CA ALA A 68 11.56 -14.76 -10.21
C ALA A 68 10.63 -14.99 -11.41
N PHE A 69 11.01 -15.87 -12.34
CA PHE A 69 10.15 -16.27 -13.46
C PHE A 69 8.94 -17.03 -12.94
N MET A 70 9.13 -17.97 -12.01
CA MET A 70 8.04 -18.78 -11.47
C MET A 70 6.98 -17.91 -10.78
N SER A 71 7.39 -16.92 -9.99
CA SER A 71 6.46 -15.97 -9.37
C SER A 71 5.71 -15.12 -10.40
N LEU A 72 6.43 -14.62 -11.42
CA LEU A 72 5.83 -13.84 -12.50
C LEU A 72 4.84 -14.69 -13.32
N ALA A 73 5.20 -15.92 -13.65
CA ALA A 73 4.42 -16.83 -14.47
C ALA A 73 3.14 -17.28 -13.75
N SER A 74 3.22 -17.56 -12.46
CA SER A 74 2.06 -17.88 -11.62
C SER A 74 1.04 -16.74 -11.62
N ALA A 75 1.48 -15.48 -11.51
CA ALA A 75 0.58 -14.32 -11.59
C ALA A 75 0.05 -14.09 -13.02
N ALA A 76 0.93 -14.08 -14.02
CA ALA A 76 0.54 -13.80 -15.41
C ALA A 76 -0.41 -14.85 -16.00
N ALA A 77 -0.31 -16.13 -15.58
CA ALA A 77 -1.20 -17.20 -15.98
C ALA A 77 -2.67 -16.93 -15.62
N CYS A 78 -2.93 -16.19 -14.53
CA CYS A 78 -4.27 -15.80 -14.10
C CYS A 78 -4.92 -14.73 -14.99
N HIS A 79 -4.16 -14.01 -15.82
CA HIS A 79 -4.69 -12.95 -16.67
C HIS A 79 -5.66 -13.53 -17.72
N ARG A 80 -6.59 -12.74 -18.25
CA ARG A 80 -7.52 -13.18 -19.32
C ARG A 80 -7.02 -12.90 -20.74
N ASP A 81 -5.74 -12.54 -20.90
CA ASP A 81 -5.19 -12.29 -22.23
C ASP A 81 -5.02 -13.66 -22.92
N PRO A 82 -5.58 -13.85 -24.14
CA PRO A 82 -5.52 -15.15 -24.82
C PRO A 82 -4.08 -15.53 -25.22
N GLY A 83 -3.20 -14.55 -25.45
CA GLY A 83 -1.79 -14.76 -25.79
C GLY A 83 -0.86 -14.93 -24.60
N ARG A 84 -1.37 -14.93 -23.34
CA ARG A 84 -0.53 -14.99 -22.14
C ARG A 84 0.35 -16.25 -22.09
N PHE A 85 -0.17 -17.41 -22.46
CA PHE A 85 0.59 -18.66 -22.42
C PHE A 85 1.60 -18.76 -23.54
N ALA A 86 1.29 -18.25 -24.74
CA ALA A 86 2.25 -18.11 -25.81
C ALA A 86 3.42 -17.19 -25.41
N LEU A 87 3.11 -16.06 -24.77
CA LEU A 87 4.11 -15.12 -24.25
C LEU A 87 4.96 -15.74 -23.13
N LEU A 88 4.33 -16.42 -22.16
CA LEU A 88 5.03 -17.11 -21.09
C LEU A 88 5.94 -18.22 -21.63
N TYR A 89 5.47 -18.99 -22.61
CA TYR A 89 6.25 -20.04 -23.24
C TYR A 89 7.44 -19.47 -24.02
N ARG A 90 7.24 -18.39 -24.77
CA ARG A 90 8.33 -17.70 -25.49
C ARG A 90 9.41 -17.20 -24.54
N ALA A 91 9.03 -16.54 -23.45
CA ALA A 91 9.98 -16.07 -22.45
C ALA A 91 10.72 -17.24 -21.77
N LEU A 92 10.01 -18.32 -21.45
CA LEU A 92 10.60 -19.55 -20.89
C LEU A 92 11.57 -20.23 -21.87
N PHE A 93 11.22 -20.30 -23.15
CA PHE A 93 12.10 -20.83 -24.19
C PHE A 93 13.38 -20.02 -24.29
N ARG A 94 13.30 -18.69 -24.34
CA ARG A 94 14.48 -17.78 -24.37
C ARG A 94 15.38 -17.94 -23.14
N LEU A 95 14.77 -17.98 -21.94
CA LEU A 95 15.49 -18.21 -20.68
C LEU A 95 16.28 -19.54 -20.68
N THR A 96 15.78 -20.56 -21.39
CA THR A 96 16.39 -21.89 -21.43
C THR A 96 17.30 -22.10 -22.64
N HIS A 97 17.26 -21.20 -23.63
CA HIS A 97 17.99 -21.30 -24.90
C HIS A 97 18.91 -20.08 -25.13
N GLY A 98 19.64 -19.66 -24.08
CA GLY A 98 20.76 -18.73 -24.21
C GLY A 98 20.57 -17.34 -23.60
N GLU A 99 19.40 -17.02 -23.04
CA GLU A 99 19.13 -15.71 -22.42
C GLU A 99 18.81 -15.82 -20.90
N PRO A 100 19.74 -16.30 -20.04
CA PRO A 100 19.44 -16.58 -18.62
C PRO A 100 19.09 -15.33 -17.79
N TYR A 101 19.52 -14.14 -18.23
CA TYR A 101 19.27 -12.85 -17.59
C TYR A 101 18.14 -12.04 -18.25
N LEU A 102 17.31 -12.68 -19.09
CA LEU A 102 16.23 -12.00 -19.82
C LEU A 102 15.36 -11.12 -18.91
N LEU A 103 15.01 -11.62 -17.72
CA LEU A 103 14.14 -10.89 -16.77
C LEU A 103 14.74 -9.60 -16.20
N ASP A 104 16.05 -9.41 -16.30
CA ASP A 104 16.74 -8.20 -15.84
C ASP A 104 16.70 -7.08 -16.90
N VAL A 105 16.40 -7.44 -18.16
CA VAL A 105 16.30 -6.49 -19.28
C VAL A 105 14.90 -5.90 -19.33
N ALA A 106 14.66 -4.85 -18.53
CA ALA A 106 13.35 -4.21 -18.45
C ALA A 106 12.83 -3.62 -19.79
N ALA A 107 13.74 -3.31 -20.72
CA ALA A 107 13.41 -2.80 -22.06
C ALA A 107 12.98 -3.90 -23.04
N ASP A 108 13.14 -5.19 -22.68
CA ASP A 108 12.72 -6.28 -23.54
C ASP A 108 11.17 -6.29 -23.68
N PRO A 109 10.62 -6.34 -24.91
CA PRO A 109 9.18 -6.29 -25.14
C PRO A 109 8.38 -7.41 -24.46
N ASP A 110 8.94 -8.63 -24.38
CA ASP A 110 8.26 -9.76 -23.74
C ASP A 110 8.22 -9.58 -22.24
N VAL A 111 9.33 -9.16 -21.66
CA VAL A 111 9.44 -8.87 -20.22
C VAL A 111 8.50 -7.74 -19.83
N ALA A 112 8.50 -6.64 -20.58
CA ALA A 112 7.61 -5.49 -20.33
C ALA A 112 6.12 -5.91 -20.37
N ARG A 113 5.73 -6.71 -21.38
CA ARG A 113 4.35 -7.20 -21.49
C ARG A 113 4.01 -8.16 -20.36
N LEU A 114 4.89 -9.10 -20.01
CA LEU A 114 4.70 -10.03 -18.89
C LEU A 114 4.53 -9.30 -17.54
N ARG A 115 5.35 -8.27 -17.29
CA ARG A 115 5.25 -7.42 -16.11
C ARG A 115 3.94 -6.65 -16.06
N ALA A 116 3.43 -6.19 -17.20
CA ALA A 116 2.13 -5.53 -17.28
C ALA A 116 0.97 -6.49 -16.92
N LEU A 117 1.00 -7.73 -17.43
CA LEU A 117 0.02 -8.77 -17.08
C LEU A 117 0.08 -9.10 -15.58
N GLU A 118 1.29 -9.30 -15.03
CA GLU A 118 1.51 -9.51 -13.59
C GLU A 118 0.92 -8.37 -12.76
N GLN A 119 1.19 -7.12 -13.14
CA GLN A 119 0.72 -5.94 -12.40
C GLN A 119 -0.81 -5.82 -12.43
N ALA A 120 -1.46 -6.13 -13.55
CA ALA A 120 -2.91 -6.14 -13.67
C ALA A 120 -3.56 -7.19 -12.74
N VAL A 121 -3.03 -8.41 -12.74
CA VAL A 121 -3.47 -9.48 -11.84
C VAL A 121 -3.29 -9.10 -10.37
N ARG A 122 -2.12 -8.55 -10.00
CA ARG A 122 -1.86 -8.12 -8.61
C ARG A 122 -2.81 -7.00 -8.15
N ARG A 123 -3.17 -6.08 -9.05
CA ARG A 123 -4.18 -5.04 -8.75
C ARG A 123 -5.56 -5.65 -8.50
N ASP A 124 -5.97 -6.61 -9.32
CA ASP A 124 -7.25 -7.31 -9.15
C ASP A 124 -7.31 -8.10 -7.83
N VAL A 125 -6.24 -8.82 -7.48
CA VAL A 125 -6.08 -9.47 -6.17
C VAL A 125 -6.24 -8.45 -5.03
N HIS A 126 -5.58 -7.29 -5.13
CA HIS A 126 -5.71 -6.23 -4.13
C HIS A 126 -7.15 -5.70 -4.03
N LYS A 127 -7.86 -5.56 -5.16
CA LYS A 127 -9.28 -5.18 -5.19
C LYS A 127 -10.14 -6.24 -4.49
N MET A 128 -9.93 -7.52 -4.78
CA MET A 128 -10.65 -8.61 -4.12
C MET A 128 -10.44 -8.58 -2.60
N HIS A 129 -9.20 -8.45 -2.12
CA HIS A 129 -8.90 -8.33 -0.68
C HIS A 129 -9.62 -7.14 -0.03
N ALA A 130 -9.71 -6.01 -0.74
CA ALA A 130 -10.32 -4.79 -0.23
C ALA A 130 -11.86 -4.80 -0.27
N PHE A 131 -12.47 -5.48 -1.24
CA PHE A 131 -13.90 -5.34 -1.56
C PHE A 131 -14.75 -6.58 -1.34
N VAL A 132 -14.17 -7.77 -1.14
CA VAL A 132 -14.95 -8.96 -0.74
C VAL A 132 -15.64 -8.70 0.60
N ARG A 133 -16.94 -9.01 0.67
CA ARG A 133 -17.76 -8.85 1.87
C ARG A 133 -18.50 -10.15 2.16
N PHE A 134 -18.28 -10.68 3.35
CA PHE A 134 -18.92 -11.88 3.82
C PHE A 134 -20.27 -11.57 4.46
N ARG A 135 -21.25 -12.43 4.18
CA ARG A 135 -22.59 -12.40 4.78
C ARG A 135 -22.79 -13.68 5.58
N ARG A 136 -23.30 -13.57 6.79
CA ARG A 136 -23.62 -14.73 7.61
C ARG A 136 -24.87 -15.43 7.05
N VAL A 137 -24.81 -16.74 6.95
CA VAL A 137 -25.88 -17.64 6.52
C VAL A 137 -25.90 -18.80 7.51
N GLU A 138 -27.08 -19.18 7.95
CA GLU A 138 -27.27 -20.38 8.75
C GLU A 138 -27.28 -21.60 7.82
N ASP A 139 -26.41 -22.57 8.10
CA ASP A 139 -26.37 -23.84 7.39
C ASP A 139 -27.58 -24.70 7.77
N ALA A 140 -27.97 -25.65 6.92
CA ALA A 140 -29.09 -26.56 7.15
C ALA A 140 -28.93 -27.42 8.42
N GLY A 141 -27.72 -27.51 8.97
CA GLY A 141 -27.40 -28.16 10.25
C GLY A 141 -27.27 -27.22 11.45
N GLY A 142 -27.64 -25.94 11.35
CA GLY A 142 -27.57 -24.96 12.44
C GLY A 142 -26.17 -24.34 12.66
N GLY A 143 -25.23 -24.53 11.74
CA GLY A 143 -23.89 -23.92 11.79
C GLY A 143 -23.84 -22.54 11.13
N GLU A 144 -22.97 -21.65 11.62
CA GLU A 144 -22.75 -20.34 10.98
C GLU A 144 -21.76 -20.45 9.81
N ARG A 145 -22.18 -20.08 8.59
CA ARG A 145 -21.32 -20.00 7.39
C ARG A 145 -21.34 -18.59 6.81
N TYR A 146 -20.23 -18.18 6.22
CA TYR A 146 -20.03 -16.82 5.71
C TYR A 146 -19.86 -16.82 4.18
N VAL A 147 -20.83 -16.31 3.43
CA VAL A 147 -20.82 -16.34 1.96
C VAL A 147 -20.58 -14.95 1.38
N ALA A 148 -19.71 -14.85 0.38
CA ALA A 148 -19.45 -13.64 -0.39
C ALA A 148 -19.54 -13.95 -1.88
N TRP A 149 -20.02 -13.00 -2.68
CA TRP A 149 -19.91 -13.07 -4.14
C TRP A 149 -19.05 -11.91 -4.67
N TYR A 150 -18.13 -12.21 -5.58
CA TYR A 150 -17.22 -11.24 -6.16
C TYR A 150 -16.99 -11.51 -7.65
N ARG A 151 -16.92 -10.46 -8.47
CA ARG A 151 -16.59 -10.58 -9.89
C ARG A 151 -15.18 -10.05 -10.15
N PRO A 152 -14.16 -10.91 -10.25
CA PRO A 152 -12.81 -10.48 -10.57
C PRO A 152 -12.65 -10.17 -12.07
N ASP A 153 -11.72 -9.29 -12.40
CA ASP A 153 -11.33 -8.99 -13.79
C ASP A 153 -10.51 -10.16 -14.40
N HIS A 154 -9.79 -10.90 -13.56
CA HIS A 154 -8.90 -12.00 -13.91
C HIS A 154 -9.20 -13.28 -13.10
N ARG A 155 -8.57 -14.41 -13.45
CA ARG A 155 -8.78 -15.71 -12.80
C ARG A 155 -7.95 -15.82 -11.51
N ILE A 156 -8.29 -15.01 -10.52
CA ILE A 156 -7.45 -14.75 -9.33
C ILE A 156 -7.86 -15.51 -8.08
N VAL A 157 -8.94 -16.30 -8.11
CA VAL A 157 -9.54 -16.90 -6.90
C VAL A 157 -8.52 -17.73 -6.13
N ARG A 158 -7.81 -18.66 -6.80
CA ARG A 158 -6.72 -19.45 -6.21
C ARG A 158 -5.56 -18.63 -5.68
N LEU A 159 -5.27 -17.49 -6.29
CA LEU A 159 -4.19 -16.60 -5.87
C LEU A 159 -4.57 -15.77 -4.64
N ALA A 160 -5.85 -15.38 -4.53
CA ALA A 160 -6.36 -14.51 -3.48
C ALA A 160 -6.91 -15.27 -2.26
N ALA A 161 -7.50 -16.45 -2.45
CA ALA A 161 -8.17 -17.21 -1.38
C ALA A 161 -7.29 -17.49 -0.14
N PRO A 162 -5.98 -17.83 -0.26
CA PRO A 162 -5.12 -18.03 0.91
C PRO A 162 -4.97 -16.80 1.82
N PHE A 163 -5.21 -15.58 1.31
CA PHE A 163 -5.24 -14.38 2.16
C PHE A 163 -6.40 -14.43 3.15
N PHE A 164 -7.58 -14.84 2.70
CA PHE A 164 -8.80 -14.91 3.52
C PHE A 164 -8.73 -16.07 4.52
N GLU A 165 -8.13 -17.20 4.15
CA GLU A 165 -7.83 -18.33 5.04
C GLU A 165 -7.01 -17.86 6.25
N ARG A 166 -5.86 -17.21 6.00
CA ARG A 166 -5.00 -16.70 7.08
C ARG A 166 -5.64 -15.60 7.90
N ARG A 167 -6.50 -14.77 7.29
CA ARG A 167 -7.13 -13.62 7.95
C ARG A 167 -8.35 -13.99 8.79
N PHE A 168 -9.06 -15.04 8.39
CA PHE A 168 -10.31 -15.53 8.99
C PHE A 168 -10.26 -17.06 9.20
N PRO A 169 -9.27 -17.58 9.96
CA PRO A 169 -9.06 -19.03 10.07
C PRO A 169 -10.21 -19.73 10.80
N SER A 170 -10.87 -19.05 11.75
CA SER A 170 -11.93 -19.60 12.59
C SER A 170 -13.34 -19.45 12.00
N MET A 171 -13.47 -18.89 10.79
CA MET A 171 -14.78 -18.63 10.15
C MET A 171 -14.96 -19.58 8.98
N ALA A 172 -15.99 -20.42 8.94
CA ALA A 172 -16.30 -21.18 7.73
C ALA A 172 -16.84 -20.23 6.66
N TRP A 173 -16.14 -20.05 5.54
CA TRP A 173 -16.51 -19.07 4.52
C TRP A 173 -16.49 -19.62 3.10
N SER A 174 -17.19 -18.95 2.20
CA SER A 174 -17.25 -19.28 0.77
C SER A 174 -17.22 -18.00 -0.05
N ILE A 175 -16.30 -17.93 -1.01
CA ILE A 175 -16.21 -16.84 -1.98
C ILE A 175 -16.62 -17.39 -3.34
N LEU A 176 -17.74 -16.89 -3.84
CA LEU A 176 -18.34 -17.27 -5.11
C LEU A 176 -17.90 -16.27 -6.18
N THR A 177 -17.43 -16.76 -7.32
CA THR A 177 -17.17 -15.93 -8.50
C THR A 177 -17.76 -16.59 -9.75
N PRO A 178 -17.86 -15.88 -10.89
CA PRO A 178 -18.45 -16.45 -12.10
C PRO A 178 -17.71 -17.67 -12.67
N ASP A 179 -16.39 -17.74 -12.50
CA ASP A 179 -15.56 -18.79 -13.12
C ASP A 179 -15.13 -19.88 -12.14
N GLU A 180 -14.96 -19.55 -10.86
CA GLU A 180 -14.49 -20.47 -9.81
C GLU A 180 -14.98 -20.04 -8.42
N SER A 181 -15.17 -20.98 -7.51
CA SER A 181 -15.47 -20.71 -6.11
C SER A 181 -14.35 -21.20 -5.19
N ALA A 182 -14.20 -20.55 -4.03
CA ALA A 182 -13.30 -20.98 -2.96
C ALA A 182 -14.09 -21.16 -1.66
N HIS A 183 -13.85 -22.26 -0.95
CA HIS A 183 -14.56 -22.66 0.25
C HIS A 183 -13.56 -23.02 1.34
N TRP A 184 -13.70 -22.42 2.51
CA TRP A 184 -12.91 -22.71 3.71
C TRP A 184 -13.84 -23.21 4.80
N ASP A 185 -13.57 -24.38 5.35
CA ASP A 185 -14.38 -25.02 6.40
C ASP A 185 -13.78 -24.88 7.81
N GLY A 186 -12.67 -24.17 7.96
CA GLY A 186 -11.90 -24.06 9.20
C GLY A 186 -10.68 -24.98 9.27
N ALA A 187 -10.55 -25.92 8.33
CA ALA A 187 -9.42 -26.86 8.26
C ALA A 187 -8.80 -26.94 6.86
N GLU A 188 -9.61 -26.90 5.80
CA GLU A 188 -9.18 -27.09 4.42
C GLU A 188 -9.77 -26.02 3.48
N LEU A 189 -8.92 -25.53 2.55
CA LEU A 189 -9.32 -24.63 1.48
C LEU A 189 -9.60 -25.45 0.20
N ARG A 190 -10.87 -25.52 -0.19
CA ARG A 190 -11.35 -26.24 -1.37
C ARG A 190 -11.79 -25.28 -2.47
N TYR A 191 -11.70 -25.73 -3.72
CA TYR A 191 -12.12 -24.96 -4.90
C TYR A 191 -13.23 -25.69 -5.64
N GLY A 192 -14.19 -24.95 -6.15
CA GLY A 192 -15.35 -25.48 -6.87
C GLY A 192 -15.66 -24.69 -8.14
N PRO A 193 -16.68 -25.11 -8.90
CA PRO A 193 -17.08 -24.43 -10.13
C PRO A 193 -17.59 -23.01 -9.83
N GLY A 194 -17.47 -22.13 -10.83
CA GLY A 194 -18.05 -20.79 -10.77
C GLY A 194 -19.55 -20.81 -10.53
N LEU A 195 -20.02 -19.87 -9.72
CA LEU A 195 -21.42 -19.76 -9.34
C LEU A 195 -21.98 -18.39 -9.71
N PRO A 196 -23.21 -18.35 -10.27
CA PRO A 196 -23.88 -17.10 -10.59
C PRO A 196 -24.22 -16.30 -9.33
N ARG A 197 -24.50 -15.00 -9.49
CA ARG A 197 -24.70 -14.07 -8.36
C ARG A 197 -25.87 -14.45 -7.46
N ASP A 198 -26.91 -15.03 -8.04
CA ASP A 198 -28.12 -15.51 -7.36
C ASP A 198 -27.88 -16.72 -6.45
N ALA A 199 -26.73 -17.40 -6.56
CA ALA A 199 -26.29 -18.41 -5.61
C ALA A 199 -25.86 -17.81 -4.25
N ALA A 200 -25.72 -16.49 -4.13
CA ALA A 200 -25.49 -15.80 -2.86
C ALA A 200 -26.80 -15.18 -2.31
N PRO A 201 -27.01 -15.16 -0.97
CA PRO A 201 -28.24 -14.63 -0.34
C PRO A 201 -28.56 -13.18 -0.77
N ARG A 202 -29.85 -12.89 -1.04
CA ARG A 202 -30.36 -11.57 -1.43
C ARG A 202 -30.43 -10.60 -0.23
N GLU A 203 -30.32 -9.32 -0.54
CA GLU A 203 -30.17 -8.19 0.40
C GLU A 203 -31.52 -7.77 0.97
N ASP A 204 -31.81 -7.97 2.26
CA ASP A 204 -32.97 -7.29 2.88
C ASP A 204 -32.81 -6.91 4.38
N GLU A 205 -32.12 -7.67 5.25
CA GLU A 205 -32.27 -7.43 6.71
C GLU A 205 -31.15 -6.62 7.42
N LEU A 206 -30.11 -6.15 6.73
CA LEU A 206 -28.98 -5.43 7.36
C LEU A 206 -28.76 -4.00 6.80
N GLU A 207 -29.75 -3.44 6.12
CA GLU A 207 -29.61 -2.14 5.46
C GLU A 207 -29.46 -0.96 6.45
N GLU A 208 -30.15 -0.99 7.60
CA GLU A 208 -30.16 0.14 8.54
C GLU A 208 -28.92 0.16 9.46
N LEU A 209 -28.44 -1.02 9.87
CA LEU A 209 -27.16 -1.18 10.58
C LEU A 209 -25.98 -0.82 9.68
N PHE A 210 -26.05 -1.19 8.39
CA PHE A 210 -25.04 -0.88 7.38
C PHE A 210 -25.04 0.60 6.98
N ARG A 211 -26.20 1.25 6.84
CA ARG A 211 -26.29 2.71 6.62
C ARG A 211 -25.66 3.48 7.79
N THR A 212 -25.86 3.00 9.02
CA THR A 212 -25.27 3.60 10.23
C THR A 212 -23.76 3.40 10.29
N TYR A 213 -23.27 2.19 9.99
CA TYR A 213 -21.85 1.87 9.88
C TYR A 213 -21.17 2.64 8.72
N TYR A 214 -21.82 2.72 7.55
CA TYR A 214 -21.30 3.44 6.39
C TYR A 214 -21.30 4.96 6.62
N ARG A 215 -22.34 5.55 7.23
CA ARG A 215 -22.31 6.96 7.68
C ARG A 215 -21.19 7.23 8.69
N ALA A 216 -20.84 6.26 9.53
CA ALA A 216 -19.75 6.38 10.51
C ALA A 216 -18.33 6.24 9.89
N ILE A 217 -18.19 5.62 8.71
CA ILE A 217 -16.89 5.30 8.08
C ILE A 217 -16.66 6.06 6.77
N TYR A 218 -17.73 6.58 6.17
CA TYR A 218 -17.69 7.43 4.98
C TYR A 218 -16.96 8.74 5.33
N ASN A 219 -15.79 8.91 4.72
CA ASN A 219 -14.99 10.13 4.86
C ASN A 219 -15.16 10.95 3.57
N PRO A 220 -15.95 12.03 3.57
CA PRO A 220 -16.23 12.84 2.38
C PRO A 220 -14.95 13.39 1.71
N ALA A 221 -13.88 13.58 2.49
CA ALA A 221 -12.58 14.05 2.00
C ALA A 221 -11.79 13.00 1.18
N ARG A 222 -12.27 11.75 1.05
CA ARG A 222 -11.69 10.70 0.18
C ARG A 222 -12.36 10.60 -1.19
N VAL A 223 -13.38 11.42 -1.46
CA VAL A 223 -14.12 11.37 -2.71
C VAL A 223 -13.37 12.15 -3.79
N ASN A 224 -12.59 11.45 -4.61
CA ASN A 224 -12.19 11.97 -5.91
C ASN A 224 -13.22 11.47 -6.94
N LEU A 225 -14.25 12.27 -7.22
CA LEU A 225 -15.36 11.92 -8.11
C LEU A 225 -14.88 11.47 -9.51
N ARG A 226 -13.71 11.98 -9.95
CA ARG A 226 -13.10 11.63 -11.24
C ARG A 226 -12.40 10.26 -11.18
N ALA A 227 -11.68 9.96 -10.11
CA ALA A 227 -11.06 8.65 -9.88
C ALA A 227 -12.11 7.58 -9.55
N MET A 228 -13.19 7.94 -8.86
CA MET A 228 -14.31 7.06 -8.58
C MET A 228 -15.07 6.69 -9.86
N ARG A 229 -15.31 7.66 -10.76
CA ARG A 229 -15.88 7.41 -12.11
C ARG A 229 -14.93 6.62 -13.02
N ALA A 230 -13.62 6.78 -12.87
CA ALA A 230 -12.62 6.06 -13.68
C ALA A 230 -12.37 4.62 -13.19
N GLU A 231 -12.47 4.36 -11.88
CA GLU A 231 -12.27 3.03 -11.26
C GLU A 231 -13.56 2.22 -11.07
N MET A 232 -14.75 2.83 -11.19
CA MET A 232 -16.05 2.14 -11.13
C MET A 232 -16.78 2.18 -12.48
N PRO A 233 -16.68 1.12 -13.29
CA PRO A 233 -17.55 0.94 -14.45
C PRO A 233 -19.03 0.90 -14.01
N ALA A 234 -19.91 1.58 -14.75
CA ALA A 234 -21.34 1.73 -14.45
C ALA A 234 -22.08 0.39 -14.16
N LYS A 235 -21.55 -0.73 -14.64
CA LYS A 235 -22.07 -2.09 -14.43
C LYS A 235 -22.09 -2.57 -12.97
N HIS A 236 -21.33 -1.93 -12.06
CA HIS A 236 -21.28 -2.29 -10.63
C HIS A 236 -22.20 -1.43 -9.75
N TRP A 237 -22.96 -0.50 -10.33
CA TRP A 237 -23.76 0.47 -9.58
C TRP A 237 -25.08 -0.13 -9.09
N SER A 238 -25.61 -1.15 -9.78
CA SER A 238 -26.85 -1.85 -9.41
C SER A 238 -26.70 -2.81 -8.21
N THR A 239 -25.51 -2.93 -7.63
CA THR A 239 -25.18 -3.86 -6.55
C THR A 239 -24.73 -3.16 -5.28
N LEU A 240 -24.97 -1.85 -5.15
CA LEU A 240 -24.47 -1.02 -4.04
C LEU A 240 -25.64 -0.25 -3.38
N PRO A 241 -25.99 -0.54 -2.11
CA PRO A 241 -26.92 0.27 -1.32
C PRO A 241 -26.49 1.74 -1.18
N GLU A 242 -25.22 2.05 -1.43
CA GLU A 242 -24.63 3.38 -1.34
C GLU A 242 -25.14 4.36 -2.40
N THR A 243 -25.70 3.94 -3.53
CA THR A 243 -26.12 4.88 -4.60
C THR A 243 -27.30 5.76 -4.19
N SER A 244 -28.19 5.27 -3.32
CA SER A 244 -29.30 6.05 -2.76
C SER A 244 -28.82 7.09 -1.74
N VAL A 245 -27.78 6.76 -0.97
CA VAL A 245 -27.17 7.64 0.05
C VAL A 245 -26.15 8.60 -0.58
N MET A 246 -25.52 8.25 -1.70
CA MET A 246 -24.53 9.07 -2.41
C MET A 246 -25.12 10.38 -2.93
N GLY A 247 -26.38 10.39 -3.38
CA GLY A 247 -27.04 11.62 -3.82
C GLY A 247 -27.27 12.64 -2.69
N GLU A 248 -27.48 12.15 -1.45
CA GLU A 248 -27.54 12.98 -0.24
C GLU A 248 -26.15 13.30 0.30
N LEU A 249 -25.24 12.32 0.37
CA LEU A 249 -23.88 12.48 0.87
C LEU A 249 -23.02 13.40 0.00
N VAL A 250 -23.25 13.47 -1.30
CA VAL A 250 -22.57 14.40 -2.23
C VAL A 250 -23.16 15.81 -2.10
N ARG A 251 -24.47 15.95 -1.85
CA ARG A 251 -25.11 17.25 -1.56
C ARG A 251 -24.70 17.81 -0.20
N ASP A 252 -24.66 16.94 0.81
CA ASP A 252 -24.22 17.26 2.17
C ASP A 252 -22.69 17.24 2.32
N ALA A 253 -21.92 16.87 1.30
CA ALA A 253 -20.47 16.71 1.41
C ALA A 253 -19.79 18.01 1.83
N ALA A 254 -20.22 19.15 1.28
CA ALA A 254 -19.66 20.45 1.64
C ALA A 254 -20.00 20.82 3.10
N SER A 255 -21.28 20.73 3.50
CA SER A 255 -21.72 21.07 4.86
C SER A 255 -21.18 20.11 5.92
N ARG A 256 -21.00 18.82 5.59
CA ARG A 256 -20.37 17.82 6.46
C ARG A 256 -18.85 17.91 6.48
N VAL A 257 -18.20 18.42 5.44
CA VAL A 257 -16.78 18.77 5.49
C VAL A 257 -16.57 19.96 6.43
N ASP A 258 -17.43 20.96 6.38
CA ASP A 258 -17.40 22.09 7.32
C ASP A 258 -17.70 21.64 8.76
N ALA A 259 -18.68 20.75 8.96
CA ALA A 259 -18.98 20.16 10.27
C ALA A 259 -17.92 19.14 10.76
N MET A 260 -17.26 18.40 9.87
CA MET A 260 -16.14 17.49 10.22
C MET A 260 -14.85 18.25 10.49
N GLN A 261 -14.61 19.41 9.87
CA GLN A 261 -13.52 20.31 10.23
C GLN A 261 -13.75 20.90 11.63
N ALA A 262 -15.00 21.19 11.98
CA ALA A 262 -15.37 21.56 13.35
C ALA A 262 -15.28 20.38 14.35
N GLY A 263 -15.59 19.15 13.95
CA GLY A 263 -15.63 17.96 14.82
C GLY A 263 -14.32 17.18 14.98
N ARG A 264 -13.35 17.29 14.05
CA ARG A 264 -12.04 16.58 14.13
C ARG A 264 -11.06 17.16 15.15
N SER A 265 -11.41 18.28 15.76
CA SER A 265 -10.76 18.79 16.97
C SER A 265 -11.00 17.89 18.20
N GLY A 266 -11.85 16.84 18.11
CA GLY A 266 -12.34 16.08 19.27
C GLY A 266 -11.95 14.59 19.42
N ALA A 267 -11.26 13.93 18.48
CA ALA A 267 -10.80 12.55 18.70
C ALA A 267 -9.49 12.56 19.51
N ALA A 268 -9.62 12.49 20.84
CA ALA A 268 -8.49 12.62 21.77
C ALA A 268 -7.37 11.61 21.47
N SER A 269 -6.15 12.11 21.31
CA SER A 269 -4.94 11.31 21.18
C SER A 269 -4.66 10.60 22.50
N ALA A 270 -4.24 9.33 22.48
CA ALA A 270 -3.93 8.58 23.71
C ALA A 270 -2.82 9.26 24.55
N ALA A 271 -1.88 9.96 23.90
CA ALA A 271 -0.87 10.74 24.60
C ALA A 271 -1.45 11.94 25.37
N ALA A 272 -2.67 12.41 25.07
CA ALA A 272 -3.26 13.57 25.74
C ALA A 272 -3.33 13.40 27.27
N ALA A 273 -3.51 12.17 27.77
CA ALA A 273 -3.48 11.86 29.20
C ALA A 273 -2.10 12.06 29.86
N TYR A 274 -1.03 12.06 29.06
CA TYR A 274 0.35 12.25 29.52
C TYR A 274 0.85 13.69 29.33
N VAL A 275 0.17 14.50 28.51
CA VAL A 275 0.61 15.88 28.25
C VAL A 275 0.18 16.78 29.41
N PRO A 276 1.13 17.40 30.14
CA PRO A 276 0.82 18.28 31.26
C PRO A 276 0.15 19.56 30.76
N GLY A 277 -0.65 20.22 31.59
CA GLY A 277 -1.33 21.48 31.23
C GLY A 277 -0.36 22.62 30.88
N ALA A 278 0.82 22.65 31.52
CA ALA A 278 1.87 23.60 31.21
C ALA A 278 2.49 23.33 29.83
N ARG A 279 2.63 24.40 29.02
CA ARG A 279 3.16 24.34 27.63
C ARG A 279 4.59 24.84 27.54
N GLU A 280 5.41 24.48 28.51
CA GLU A 280 6.83 24.80 28.56
C GLU A 280 7.66 23.60 28.09
N LEU A 281 8.60 23.82 27.17
CA LEU A 281 9.38 22.74 26.57
C LEU A 281 10.10 21.83 27.59
N PRO A 282 10.70 22.34 28.69
CA PRO A 282 11.31 21.48 29.71
C PRO A 282 10.28 20.56 30.38
N VAL A 283 9.11 21.10 30.75
CA VAL A 283 8.03 20.35 31.40
C VAL A 283 7.44 19.30 30.46
N LEU A 284 7.22 19.65 29.20
CA LEU A 284 6.75 18.71 28.17
C LEU A 284 7.76 17.59 27.92
N ARG A 285 9.06 17.91 27.86
CA ARG A 285 10.14 16.93 27.67
C ARG A 285 10.18 15.93 28.81
N GLU A 286 10.13 16.41 30.04
CA GLU A 286 10.15 15.56 31.24
C GLU A 286 8.94 14.62 31.26
N ALA A 287 7.74 15.13 31.02
CA ALA A 287 6.54 14.31 30.97
C ALA A 287 6.58 13.25 29.84
N ALA A 288 7.08 13.64 28.66
CA ALA A 288 7.16 12.75 27.50
C ALA A 288 8.04 11.53 27.75
N ALA A 289 9.08 11.63 28.58
CA ALA A 289 9.99 10.54 28.93
C ALA A 289 9.29 9.34 29.61
N SER A 290 8.10 9.56 30.17
CA SER A 290 7.29 8.53 30.83
C SER A 290 6.11 8.04 29.99
N CYS A 291 5.98 8.50 28.74
CA CYS A 291 4.80 8.25 27.92
C CYS A 291 4.68 6.77 27.51
N ARG A 292 3.53 6.16 27.85
CA ARG A 292 3.17 4.78 27.48
C ARG A 292 1.92 4.68 26.59
N ALA A 293 1.62 5.75 25.86
CA ALA A 293 0.40 5.85 25.05
C ALA A 293 0.35 4.91 23.83
N CYS A 294 1.44 4.22 23.48
CA CYS A 294 1.48 3.22 22.41
C CYS A 294 2.61 2.21 22.63
N ALA A 295 2.52 1.04 21.98
CA ALA A 295 3.48 -0.06 22.14
C ALA A 295 4.94 0.27 21.72
N LEU A 296 5.18 1.40 21.05
CA LEU A 296 6.54 1.79 20.65
C LEU A 296 7.47 2.06 21.84
N CYS A 297 6.92 2.49 22.98
CA CYS A 297 7.71 2.70 24.20
C CYS A 297 8.26 1.41 24.82
N GLU A 298 7.74 0.24 24.42
CA GLU A 298 8.16 -1.05 25.00
C GLU A 298 9.50 -1.53 24.45
N ARG A 299 9.85 -1.11 23.22
CA ARG A 299 11.05 -1.58 22.50
C ARG A 299 12.08 -0.48 22.22
N ALA A 300 11.67 0.77 22.24
CA ALA A 300 12.59 1.90 22.13
C ALA A 300 13.47 1.98 23.38
N THR A 301 14.71 2.46 23.25
CA THR A 301 15.59 2.68 24.40
C THR A 301 15.08 3.83 25.26
N GLN A 302 14.63 4.91 24.62
CA GLN A 302 14.08 6.08 25.32
C GLN A 302 13.19 6.92 24.42
N THR A 303 12.51 7.89 25.00
CA THR A 303 11.80 8.94 24.24
C THR A 303 12.80 9.92 23.64
N VAL A 304 12.67 10.21 22.35
CA VAL A 304 13.39 11.29 21.67
C VAL A 304 12.42 12.43 21.41
N PHE A 305 12.45 13.41 22.32
CA PHE A 305 11.65 14.63 22.22
C PHE A 305 12.28 15.64 21.25
N GLY A 306 11.56 16.70 20.87
CA GLY A 306 12.12 17.75 20.02
C GLY A 306 13.23 18.56 20.70
N GLU A 307 14.06 19.26 19.93
CA GLU A 307 15.18 20.07 20.40
C GLU A 307 15.19 21.44 19.67
N GLY A 308 15.48 22.51 20.40
CA GLY A 308 15.54 23.88 19.89
C GLY A 308 14.96 24.90 20.87
N PRO A 309 15.06 26.21 20.56
CA PRO A 309 14.58 27.27 21.43
C PRO A 309 13.05 27.36 21.44
N ALA A 310 12.48 27.76 22.58
CA ALA A 310 11.10 28.24 22.62
C ALA A 310 11.00 29.52 21.77
N GLY A 311 9.98 29.64 20.92
CA GLY A 311 9.84 30.76 20.00
C GLY A 311 10.60 30.63 18.67
N ALA A 312 11.16 29.46 18.35
CA ALA A 312 11.78 29.23 17.04
C ALA A 312 10.78 29.53 15.90
N ALA A 313 11.13 30.47 15.01
CA ALA A 313 10.25 30.85 13.90
C ALA A 313 10.06 29.72 12.87
N LEU A 314 11.01 28.78 12.82
CA LEU A 314 10.98 27.59 11.96
C LEU A 314 10.99 26.32 12.81
N MET A 315 10.03 25.44 12.53
CA MET A 315 9.95 24.08 13.07
C MET A 315 10.07 23.04 11.96
N LEU A 316 10.99 22.08 12.13
CA LEU A 316 11.16 20.92 11.25
C LEU A 316 10.59 19.68 11.92
N VAL A 317 9.82 18.90 11.17
CA VAL A 317 9.17 17.69 11.69
C VAL A 317 9.51 16.48 10.82
N GLY A 318 10.20 15.50 11.40
CA GLY A 318 10.51 14.21 10.79
C GLY A 318 9.49 13.11 11.07
N GLU A 319 9.82 11.89 10.65
CA GLU A 319 8.93 10.72 10.83
C GLU A 319 8.97 10.17 12.26
N GLN A 320 10.14 9.69 12.68
CA GLN A 320 10.40 9.09 13.98
C GLN A 320 11.92 9.11 14.25
N PRO A 321 12.38 8.80 15.48
CA PRO A 321 13.80 8.67 15.78
C PRO A 321 14.40 7.47 15.03
N GLY A 322 15.68 7.55 14.68
CA GLY A 322 16.46 6.42 14.18
C GLY A 322 17.25 5.73 15.28
N ASP A 323 18.15 4.85 14.87
CA ASP A 323 18.98 4.02 15.75
C ASP A 323 19.90 4.88 16.65
N GLU A 324 20.63 5.82 16.06
CA GLU A 324 21.53 6.72 16.80
C GLU A 324 20.75 7.70 17.68
N GLU A 325 19.62 8.22 17.19
CA GLU A 325 18.75 9.13 17.94
C GLU A 325 18.16 8.46 19.19
N ASP A 326 17.71 7.21 19.07
CA ASP A 326 17.14 6.44 20.18
C ASP A 326 18.17 6.16 21.29
N LEU A 327 19.46 6.03 20.94
CA LEU A 327 20.52 5.83 21.92
C LEU A 327 20.95 7.14 22.60
N CYS A 328 20.97 8.25 21.85
CA CYS A 328 21.47 9.53 22.37
C CYS A 328 20.37 10.46 22.92
N GLY A 329 19.10 10.16 22.66
CA GLY A 329 17.96 10.95 23.14
C GLY A 329 17.72 12.25 22.35
N ARG A 330 18.39 12.46 21.21
CA ARG A 330 18.35 13.71 20.43
C ARG A 330 17.90 13.49 18.99
N PRO A 331 17.07 14.38 18.41
CA PRO A 331 16.53 14.19 17.07
C PRO A 331 17.56 14.55 15.98
N PHE A 332 17.60 13.76 14.90
CA PHE A 332 18.43 13.99 13.71
C PHE A 332 19.93 14.16 14.03
N VAL A 333 20.53 13.16 14.66
CA VAL A 333 21.99 13.08 14.90
C VAL A 333 22.69 12.08 13.97
N GLY A 334 21.94 11.14 13.40
CA GLY A 334 22.48 10.07 12.55
C GLY A 334 22.80 10.52 11.12
N PRO A 335 22.94 9.58 10.17
CA PRO A 335 23.29 9.88 8.78
C PRO A 335 22.30 10.84 8.10
N ALA A 336 21.01 10.71 8.41
CA ALA A 336 19.98 11.62 7.92
C ALA A 336 20.08 13.02 8.56
N GLY A 337 20.54 13.10 9.80
CA GLY A 337 20.82 14.36 10.50
C GLY A 337 21.95 15.14 9.86
N ARG A 338 23.05 14.47 9.50
CA ARG A 338 24.18 15.10 8.80
C ARG A 338 23.78 15.72 7.46
N VAL A 339 22.96 15.01 6.68
CA VAL A 339 22.40 15.54 5.43
C VAL A 339 21.48 16.75 5.68
N LEU A 340 20.73 16.74 6.78
CA LEU A 340 19.91 17.89 7.18
C LEU A 340 20.79 19.08 7.56
N ASP A 341 21.85 18.88 8.35
CA ASP A 341 22.75 19.94 8.81
C ASP A 341 23.50 20.61 7.65
N GLU A 342 24.00 19.82 6.69
CA GLU A 342 24.57 20.33 5.44
C GLU A 342 23.57 21.22 4.68
N ALA A 343 22.33 20.77 4.56
CA ALA A 343 21.31 21.48 3.82
C ALA A 343 20.83 22.76 4.52
N LEU A 344 20.76 22.73 5.86
CA LEU A 344 20.48 23.91 6.69
C LEU A 344 21.57 24.96 6.54
N SER A 345 22.84 24.55 6.61
CA SER A 345 23.98 25.44 6.40
C SER A 345 23.92 26.09 5.01
N GLY A 346 23.66 25.29 3.96
CA GLY A 346 23.49 25.81 2.60
C GLY A 346 22.28 26.74 2.42
N ALA A 347 21.31 26.69 3.33
CA ALA A 347 20.12 27.56 3.32
C ALA A 347 20.28 28.80 4.22
N GLY A 348 21.44 28.98 4.86
CA GLY A 348 21.68 30.06 5.81
C GLY A 348 20.91 29.90 7.12
N LEU A 349 20.46 28.69 7.46
CA LEU A 349 19.71 28.39 8.68
C LEU A 349 20.65 27.82 9.76
N SER A 350 20.65 28.43 10.94
CA SER A 350 21.37 27.89 12.10
C SER A 350 20.55 26.80 12.79
N ARG A 351 21.15 25.63 13.02
CA ARG A 351 20.52 24.52 13.76
C ARG A 351 20.06 24.93 15.16
N GLY A 352 20.80 25.83 15.83
CA GLY A 352 20.44 26.37 17.14
C GLY A 352 19.30 27.39 17.13
N GLY A 353 18.94 27.93 15.95
CA GLY A 353 17.85 28.91 15.78
C GLY A 353 16.51 28.30 15.37
N ILE A 354 16.44 26.97 15.20
CA ILE A 354 15.25 26.25 14.73
C ILE A 354 14.83 25.20 15.76
N TYR A 355 13.57 24.79 15.70
CA TYR A 355 13.07 23.66 16.49
C TYR A 355 12.95 22.41 15.62
N VAL A 356 13.54 21.29 16.02
CA VAL A 356 13.53 20.04 15.25
C VAL A 356 12.92 18.94 16.09
N THR A 357 11.95 18.22 15.52
CA THR A 357 11.28 17.11 16.20
C THR A 357 10.80 16.04 15.21
N ASN A 358 10.11 15.01 15.71
CA ASN A 358 9.50 13.95 14.90
C ASN A 358 8.00 13.80 15.17
N ALA A 359 7.24 13.25 14.22
CA ALA A 359 5.82 12.96 14.41
C ALA A 359 5.56 11.91 15.50
N VAL A 360 6.47 10.95 15.66
CA VAL A 360 6.46 9.94 16.72
C VAL A 360 7.73 10.07 17.55
N LYS A 361 7.64 9.87 18.88
CA LYS A 361 8.76 10.10 19.82
C LYS A 361 9.56 8.86 20.22
N HIS A 362 9.15 7.68 19.80
CA HIS A 362 9.83 6.42 20.10
C HIS A 362 10.26 5.73 18.81
N PHE A 363 11.44 5.11 18.81
CA PHE A 363 11.97 4.42 17.65
C PHE A 363 11.26 3.09 17.40
N LYS A 364 10.61 2.96 16.24
CA LYS A 364 10.07 1.69 15.77
C LYS A 364 11.08 0.94 14.91
N TRP A 365 11.40 -0.29 15.31
CA TRP A 365 12.37 -1.12 14.62
C TRP A 365 12.07 -2.62 14.72
N GLU A 366 12.65 -3.38 13.78
CA GLU A 366 12.61 -4.83 13.70
C GLU A 366 14.03 -5.40 13.84
N PRO A 367 14.23 -6.49 14.60
CA PRO A 367 15.54 -7.10 14.78
C PRO A 367 15.95 -7.84 13.50
N ARG A 368 17.19 -7.63 13.04
CA ARG A 368 17.80 -8.43 11.98
C ARG A 368 19.23 -8.76 12.37
N GLY A 369 19.41 -9.92 12.98
CA GLY A 369 20.66 -10.25 13.68
C GLY A 369 20.87 -9.25 14.83
N GLU A 370 22.08 -8.73 14.94
CA GLU A 370 22.45 -7.71 15.94
C GLU A 370 21.97 -6.29 15.59
N ARG A 371 21.39 -6.08 14.41
CA ARG A 371 21.02 -4.74 13.91
C ARG A 371 19.56 -4.41 14.19
N ARG A 372 19.31 -3.14 14.57
CA ARG A 372 17.98 -2.54 14.70
C ARG A 372 17.56 -1.92 13.37
N LEU A 373 16.68 -2.59 12.61
CA LEU A 373 16.20 -2.05 11.34
C LEU A 373 14.98 -1.18 11.52
N HIS A 374 15.08 0.08 11.09
CA HIS A 374 13.98 1.03 11.11
C HIS A 374 12.72 0.52 10.39
N ALA A 375 11.58 0.51 11.08
CA ALA A 375 10.27 0.17 10.53
C ALA A 375 9.33 1.37 10.63
N LYS A 376 8.51 1.62 9.60
CA LYS A 376 7.69 2.82 9.50
C LYS A 376 6.54 2.83 10.54
N PRO A 377 6.25 3.97 11.22
CA PRO A 377 5.10 4.05 12.10
C PRO A 377 3.78 4.00 11.32
N VAL A 378 2.79 3.32 11.89
CA VAL A 378 1.45 3.16 11.32
C VAL A 378 0.48 4.24 11.82
N GLY A 379 -0.68 4.36 11.16
CA GLY A 379 -1.68 5.39 11.46
C GLY A 379 -2.05 5.49 12.96
N PRO A 380 -2.36 4.37 13.65
CA PRO A 380 -2.64 4.40 15.09
C PRO A 380 -1.49 4.94 15.95
N GLU A 381 -0.25 4.59 15.64
CA GLU A 381 0.94 5.07 16.38
C GLU A 381 1.14 6.58 16.19
N ILE A 382 0.96 7.07 14.96
CA ILE A 382 1.01 8.51 14.64
C ILE A 382 -0.10 9.26 15.40
N GLN A 383 -1.32 8.73 15.40
CA GLN A 383 -2.45 9.34 16.10
C GLN A 383 -2.25 9.32 17.63
N ALA A 384 -1.71 8.23 18.17
CA ALA A 384 -1.41 8.09 19.59
C ALA A 384 -0.38 9.12 20.06
N CYS A 385 0.61 9.47 19.21
CA CYS A 385 1.66 10.43 19.56
C CYS A 385 1.29 11.90 19.26
N ARG A 386 0.19 12.15 18.55
CA ARG A 386 -0.20 13.48 18.04
C ARG A 386 -0.31 14.56 19.12
N ALA A 387 -0.76 14.25 20.34
CA ALA A 387 -0.85 15.24 21.41
C ALA A 387 0.51 15.85 21.78
N TRP A 388 1.60 15.09 21.69
CA TRP A 388 2.94 15.62 21.94
C TRP A 388 3.36 16.62 20.87
N LEU A 389 3.14 16.28 19.59
CA LEU A 389 3.44 17.19 18.49
C LEU A 389 2.62 18.49 18.59
N GLN A 390 1.36 18.37 19.00
CA GLN A 390 0.52 19.54 19.26
C GLN A 390 1.05 20.39 20.40
N ALA A 391 1.41 19.78 21.53
CA ALA A 391 1.98 20.49 22.66
C ALA A 391 3.31 21.20 22.31
N GLU A 392 4.16 20.58 21.49
CA GLU A 392 5.38 21.22 20.99
C GLU A 392 5.06 22.42 20.10
N VAL A 393 4.09 22.32 19.18
CA VAL A 393 3.69 23.45 18.33
C VAL A 393 3.11 24.59 19.18
N GLU A 394 2.29 24.28 20.19
CA GLU A 394 1.71 25.26 21.12
C GLU A 394 2.79 25.96 21.97
N ALA A 395 3.84 25.23 22.37
CA ALA A 395 4.97 25.74 23.14
C ALA A 395 5.94 26.57 22.29
N VAL A 396 6.24 26.12 21.07
CA VAL A 396 7.21 26.78 20.16
C VAL A 396 6.58 27.95 19.42
N ARG A 397 5.30 27.84 19.04
CA ARG A 397 4.55 28.79 18.19
C ARG A 397 5.31 29.17 16.91
N PRO A 398 5.69 28.18 16.09
CA PRO A 398 6.44 28.45 14.87
C PRO A 398 5.59 29.19 13.84
N ARG A 399 6.21 30.13 13.11
CA ARG A 399 5.59 30.79 11.95
C ARG A 399 5.63 29.91 10.71
N VAL A 400 6.69 29.11 10.60
CA VAL A 400 6.93 28.18 9.48
C VAL A 400 7.10 26.76 10.00
N ILE A 401 6.33 25.81 9.46
CA ILE A 401 6.51 24.37 9.69
C ILE A 401 6.92 23.68 8.39
N VAL A 402 7.99 22.89 8.43
CA VAL A 402 8.43 22.06 7.31
C VAL A 402 8.38 20.58 7.70
N CYS A 403 7.52 19.82 7.02
CA CYS A 403 7.42 18.38 7.17
C CYS A 403 8.43 17.65 6.28
N LEU A 404 9.34 16.94 6.92
CA LEU A 404 10.35 16.09 6.27
C LEU A 404 9.72 14.73 5.99
N GLY A 405 9.17 14.56 4.78
CA GLY A 405 8.54 13.33 4.33
C GLY A 405 7.05 13.19 4.67
N ALA A 406 6.46 12.09 4.17
CA ALA A 406 5.02 11.93 4.11
C ALA A 406 4.39 11.68 5.48
N THR A 407 5.10 11.04 6.40
CA THR A 407 4.57 10.70 7.72
C THR A 407 4.43 11.94 8.59
N ALA A 408 5.43 12.81 8.59
CA ALA A 408 5.35 14.14 9.21
C ALA A 408 4.19 14.95 8.64
N ALA A 409 4.02 14.97 7.32
CA ALA A 409 2.92 15.72 6.73
C ALA A 409 1.54 15.21 7.16
N ARG A 410 1.39 13.88 7.25
CA ARG A 410 0.14 13.22 7.67
C ARG A 410 -0.14 13.40 9.16
N SER A 411 0.86 13.61 10.01
CA SER A 411 0.64 13.81 11.44
C SER A 411 -0.05 15.14 11.75
N PHE A 412 0.01 16.12 10.85
CA PHE A 412 -0.71 17.40 10.95
C PHE A 412 -2.09 17.35 10.30
N LEU A 413 -2.13 17.08 8.99
CA LEU A 413 -3.33 17.27 8.17
C LEU A 413 -4.27 16.05 8.18
N GLY A 414 -3.80 14.91 8.68
CA GLY A 414 -4.50 13.63 8.52
C GLY A 414 -4.58 13.20 7.05
N GLY A 415 -5.10 11.99 6.79
CA GLY A 415 -5.41 11.55 5.42
C GLY A 415 -4.20 11.36 4.48
N ARG A 416 -4.45 11.37 3.16
CA ARG A 416 -3.45 11.10 2.11
C ARG A 416 -2.78 12.39 1.62
N PHE A 417 -1.85 12.96 2.39
CA PHE A 417 -0.89 13.92 1.84
C PHE A 417 0.14 13.19 0.96
N SER A 418 0.39 13.71 -0.25
CA SER A 418 1.38 13.22 -1.22
C SER A 418 2.54 14.20 -1.34
N VAL A 419 3.69 13.85 -0.78
CA VAL A 419 4.89 14.72 -0.81
C VAL A 419 5.38 14.95 -2.23
N THR A 420 5.34 13.95 -3.11
CA THR A 420 5.84 14.11 -4.48
C THR A 420 4.98 15.05 -5.34
N GLN A 421 3.69 15.20 -5.04
CA GLN A 421 2.80 16.11 -5.77
C GLN A 421 2.71 17.51 -5.16
N SER A 422 2.96 17.63 -3.85
CA SER A 422 2.76 18.89 -3.09
C SER A 422 4.06 19.43 -2.46
N ARG A 423 5.22 18.84 -2.76
CA ARG A 423 6.53 19.32 -2.26
C ARG A 423 6.77 20.77 -2.68
N GLY A 424 7.34 21.56 -1.77
CA GLY A 424 7.71 22.94 -2.03
C GLY A 424 6.53 23.91 -2.15
N GLN A 425 5.28 23.42 -2.12
CA GLN A 425 4.09 24.27 -2.02
C GLN A 425 3.91 24.74 -0.58
N VAL A 426 3.47 25.98 -0.43
CA VAL A 426 3.26 26.63 0.87
C VAL A 426 1.76 26.73 1.11
N PHE A 427 1.34 26.26 2.27
CA PHE A 427 -0.06 26.26 2.70
C PHE A 427 -0.18 27.02 4.01
N LYS A 428 -1.26 27.79 4.18
CA LYS A 428 -1.65 28.31 5.48
C LYS A 428 -2.44 27.24 6.22
N THR A 429 -2.10 26.96 7.47
CA THR A 429 -2.79 25.93 8.27
C THR A 429 -3.06 26.43 9.69
N PRO A 430 -3.94 25.79 10.47
CA PRO A 430 -4.09 26.10 11.90
C PRO A 430 -2.81 25.93 12.72
N TRP A 431 -1.80 25.22 12.19
CA TRP A 431 -0.56 24.91 12.88
C TRP A 431 0.53 25.99 12.69
N ALA A 432 0.49 26.69 11.56
CA ALA A 432 1.48 27.71 11.19
C ALA A 432 0.99 28.53 9.99
N GLU A 433 1.45 29.79 9.91
CA GLU A 433 1.17 30.71 8.80
C GLU A 433 1.69 30.16 7.47
N ALA A 434 2.86 29.53 7.50
CA ALA A 434 3.43 28.82 6.38
C ALA A 434 3.72 27.37 6.77
N TRP A 435 3.12 26.44 6.05
CA TRP A 435 3.31 25.02 6.22
C TRP A 435 3.71 24.43 4.87
N MET A 436 4.75 23.60 4.85
CA MET A 436 5.20 22.93 3.63
C MET A 436 5.74 21.54 3.92
N ALA A 437 5.86 20.74 2.86
CA ALA A 437 6.49 19.42 2.96
C ALA A 437 7.60 19.28 1.92
N THR A 438 8.61 18.49 2.28
CA THR A 438 9.73 18.16 1.39
C THR A 438 10.19 16.71 1.59
N TYR A 439 11.24 16.30 0.88
CA TYR A 439 11.86 14.99 1.04
C TYR A 439 12.37 14.78 2.47
N HIS A 440 12.30 13.54 2.93
CA HIS A 440 13.01 13.15 4.15
C HIS A 440 14.51 12.97 3.82
N PRO A 441 15.46 13.48 4.63
CA PRO A 441 16.89 13.35 4.36
C PRO A 441 17.35 11.89 4.16
N ALA A 442 16.83 10.97 4.98
CA ALA A 442 17.07 9.53 4.81
C ALA A 442 16.65 8.95 3.44
N ALA A 443 15.65 9.54 2.77
CA ALA A 443 15.25 9.11 1.43
C ALA A 443 16.30 9.49 0.37
N LEU A 444 17.01 10.61 0.56
CA LEU A 444 18.10 11.05 -0.32
C LEU A 444 19.25 10.03 -0.30
N LEU A 445 19.56 9.48 0.88
CA LEU A 445 20.60 8.45 1.05
C LEU A 445 20.24 7.10 0.40
N ARG A 446 18.95 6.84 0.15
CA ARG A 446 18.45 5.56 -0.37
C ARG A 446 18.14 5.60 -1.87
N MET A 447 18.43 6.73 -2.55
CA MET A 447 18.24 6.82 -4.00
C MET A 447 19.22 5.89 -4.73
N PRO A 448 18.74 5.07 -5.69
CA PRO A 448 19.54 4.04 -6.35
C PRO A 448 20.56 4.60 -7.34
N ASP A 449 20.27 5.78 -7.91
CA ASP A 449 21.07 6.43 -8.96
C ASP A 449 21.63 7.77 -8.46
N GLU A 450 22.85 8.12 -8.87
CA GLU A 450 23.56 9.33 -8.45
C GLU A 450 22.90 10.62 -8.98
N ALA A 451 22.44 10.63 -10.23
CA ALA A 451 21.73 11.77 -10.81
C ALA A 451 20.39 11.99 -10.11
N ALA A 452 19.66 10.91 -9.81
CA ALA A 452 18.42 11.00 -9.03
C ALA A 452 18.68 11.53 -7.60
N ARG A 453 19.77 11.10 -6.97
CA ARG A 453 20.20 11.59 -5.66
C ARG A 453 20.57 13.07 -5.70
N ALA A 454 21.36 13.50 -6.67
CA ALA A 454 21.77 14.89 -6.85
C ALA A 454 20.56 15.81 -7.10
N ALA A 455 19.63 15.41 -7.97
CA ALA A 455 18.40 16.16 -8.23
C ALA A 455 17.52 16.27 -6.98
N ALA A 456 17.35 15.17 -6.23
CA ALA A 456 16.57 15.18 -5.00
C ALA A 456 17.23 16.05 -3.90
N ARG A 457 18.57 16.04 -3.78
CA ARG A 457 19.32 16.94 -2.89
C ARG A 457 19.14 18.41 -3.29
N ALA A 458 19.22 18.73 -4.57
CA ALA A 458 19.00 20.10 -5.05
C ALA A 458 17.56 20.59 -4.76
N HIS A 459 16.54 19.75 -4.96
CA HIS A 459 15.17 20.08 -4.57
C HIS A 459 15.00 20.29 -3.06
N PHE A 460 15.60 19.40 -2.26
CA PHE A 460 15.57 19.52 -0.80
C PHE A 460 16.23 20.83 -0.34
N GLN A 461 17.36 21.19 -0.94
CA GLN A 461 18.05 22.46 -0.67
C GLN A 461 17.17 23.67 -1.02
N ALA A 462 16.57 23.67 -2.21
CA ALA A 462 15.70 24.75 -2.66
C ALA A 462 14.48 24.96 -1.75
N ASP A 463 13.90 23.86 -1.25
CA ASP A 463 12.78 23.92 -0.31
C ASP A 463 13.19 24.54 1.03
N LEU A 464 14.39 24.25 1.55
CA LEU A 464 14.90 24.87 2.78
C LEU A 464 15.24 26.35 2.61
N VAL A 465 15.82 26.74 1.47
CA VAL A 465 16.04 28.16 1.13
C VAL A 465 14.71 28.93 1.07
N LYS A 466 13.67 28.30 0.51
CA LYS A 466 12.32 28.87 0.51
C LYS A 466 11.77 29.02 1.93
N ALA A 467 11.94 28.01 2.79
CA ALA A 467 11.54 28.09 4.20
C ALA A 467 12.26 29.23 4.93
N ALA A 468 13.57 29.38 4.72
CA ALA A 468 14.36 30.48 5.29
C ALA A 468 13.83 31.86 4.84
N SER A 469 13.47 32.00 3.56
CA SER A 469 12.91 33.23 3.02
C SER A 469 11.55 33.58 3.64
N LEU A 470 10.71 32.58 3.94
CA LEU A 470 9.42 32.78 4.62
C LEU A 470 9.58 33.23 6.07
N VAL A 471 10.59 32.71 6.76
CA VAL A 471 10.95 33.17 8.12
C VAL A 471 11.34 34.64 8.10
N ALA A 472 12.24 35.02 7.18
CA ALA A 472 12.73 36.40 7.03
C ALA A 472 11.63 37.37 6.57
N GLY A 473 10.81 36.99 5.60
CA GLY A 473 9.81 37.88 4.99
C GLY A 473 8.71 38.34 5.94
N GLY A 474 8.25 37.50 6.86
CA GLY A 474 7.26 37.95 7.86
C GLY A 474 7.85 38.58 9.12
N ALA A 475 9.17 38.75 9.22
CA ALA A 475 9.76 39.64 10.24
C ALA A 475 9.58 41.13 9.86
N GLN A 476 9.29 41.43 8.59
CA GLN A 476 9.13 42.80 8.07
C GLN A 476 7.67 43.31 8.07
N GLY A 477 6.68 42.47 8.41
CA GLY A 477 5.25 42.79 8.35
C GLY A 477 4.57 43.03 9.70
N SER A 478 5.33 43.15 10.79
CA SER A 478 4.84 43.28 12.18
C SER A 478 5.27 44.57 12.87
N GLY A 479 5.72 45.57 12.09
CA GLY A 479 6.12 46.89 12.57
C GLY A 479 4.98 47.89 12.60
#